data_AF-A0A7S2H8P8-F1
#
_entry.id   AF-A0A7S2H8P8-F1
#
_cell.length_a   1.000
_cell.length_b   1.000
_cell.length_c   1.000
_cell.angle_alpha   90.00
_cell.angle_beta   90.00
_cell.angle_gamma   90.00
#
_symmetry.space_group_name_H-M   'P 1'
#
loop_
_entity.id
_entity.type
_entity.pdbx_description
1 polymer ?
#
loop_
_entity_poly.entity_id
_entity_poly.type
_entity_poly.pdbx_seq_one_letter_code
_entity_poly.pdbx_strand_id
1 'polypeptide(L)'
;ASLAKVSQALPPALPSAAAAVAPQAGTLADASEDEASGSDGDDGGAPAGAPAKPAAVSRAQNLAIPEVGHVVKPVPPPPVLLPPSDDGRPAQVWVKDTTLRGVRLSSLLHFFLEHCGEIVYEDTERFLPLCQATSLARLCNNFNQVQTGRGCRELSANLYAVEQLLIRRLTADERISMSELWGGRSGVQINVFISHWWGEDFGEFCQSTYRFSLMHAKAKNPFMDRLGIAHVAAGLSFYICALSNNQWNLKAEMGECIEESPFYKVISAETTDLVVMNVDQSATALLRAWCGFEFYFTHVVGKEFLLNTKFGPLQELRPDRKIVEVWIKHMFEVLQDMDIRKARASQQDDLEMIQHRVDTFEGQGDYADQRGASGLNQIF
;
A
#
# COMPACT_ATOMS: atom_id res chain seq x y z
N ALA A 1 -0.29 35.76 -19.82
CA ALA A 1 -1.53 36.38 -19.30
C ALA A 1 -2.63 35.34 -19.46
N SER A 2 -3.25 34.75 -18.45
CA SER A 2 -3.45 35.07 -17.04
C SER A 2 -3.51 33.74 -16.26
N LEU A 3 -2.54 33.50 -15.38
CA LEU A 3 -2.60 32.47 -14.34
C LEU A 3 -2.44 33.18 -13.00
N ALA A 4 -3.56 33.66 -12.47
CA ALA A 4 -3.67 34.15 -11.10
C ALA A 4 -5.15 34.08 -10.69
N LYS A 5 -5.38 33.56 -9.48
CA LYS A 5 -6.64 33.44 -8.73
C LYS A 5 -7.37 32.09 -8.85
N VAL A 6 -6.92 31.13 -8.04
CA VAL A 6 -7.84 30.34 -7.21
C VAL A 6 -7.26 30.33 -5.80
N SER A 7 -7.80 31.19 -4.95
CA SER A 7 -7.59 31.23 -3.51
C SER A 7 -8.96 31.42 -2.88
N GLN A 8 -9.24 30.61 -1.86
CA GLN A 8 -10.39 30.62 -0.95
C GLN A 8 -11.70 29.98 -1.46
N ALA A 9 -12.02 28.80 -0.93
CA ALA A 9 -12.96 28.66 0.20
C ALA A 9 -12.99 27.19 0.67
N LEU A 10 -12.53 26.93 1.90
CA LEU A 10 -12.82 25.68 2.61
C LEU A 10 -14.26 25.76 3.15
N PRO A 11 -15.12 24.75 2.91
CA PRO A 11 -16.43 24.71 3.55
C PRO A 11 -16.30 24.42 5.07
N PRO A 12 -17.23 24.93 5.89
CA PRO A 12 -17.19 24.73 7.34
C PRO A 12 -17.45 23.26 7.70
N ALA A 13 -16.75 22.77 8.73
CA ALA A 13 -16.95 21.46 9.31
C ALA A 13 -18.41 21.26 9.75
N LEU A 14 -19.00 20.12 9.35
CA LEU A 14 -20.31 19.69 9.81
C LEU A 14 -20.26 19.31 11.31
N PRO A 15 -21.32 19.60 12.08
CA PRO A 15 -21.34 19.36 13.52
C PRO A 15 -21.48 17.88 13.87
N SER A 16 -20.60 17.41 14.75
CA SER A 16 -20.69 16.11 15.42
C SER A 16 -21.94 16.06 16.31
N ALA A 17 -22.83 15.12 16.03
CA ALA A 17 -23.96 14.77 16.89
C ALA A 17 -23.56 13.59 17.78
N ALA A 18 -23.22 13.87 19.04
CA ALA A 18 -23.24 12.87 20.11
C ALA A 18 -23.83 13.50 21.36
N ALA A 19 -25.06 13.09 21.68
CA ALA A 19 -25.78 13.49 22.87
C ALA A 19 -25.23 12.79 24.13
N ALA A 20 -25.34 13.52 25.23
CA ALA A 20 -24.83 13.27 26.56
C ALA A 20 -25.28 11.98 27.24
N VAL A 21 -24.40 11.44 28.09
CA VAL A 21 -24.75 10.89 29.41
C VAL A 21 -23.68 11.33 30.41
N ALA A 22 -24.06 12.17 31.38
CA ALA A 22 -23.30 12.48 32.59
C ALA A 22 -23.66 11.47 33.70
N PRO A 23 -22.83 11.31 34.75
CA PRO A 23 -23.13 12.11 35.96
C PRO A 23 -21.91 12.60 36.78
N GLN A 24 -22.12 13.77 37.40
CA GLN A 24 -21.80 14.25 38.76
C GLN A 24 -20.49 13.79 39.44
N ALA A 25 -19.54 14.68 39.71
CA ALA A 25 -19.46 15.71 40.79
C ALA A 25 -18.72 15.21 42.04
N GLY A 26 -17.62 15.90 42.40
CA GLY A 26 -16.86 15.70 43.62
C GLY A 26 -15.72 16.72 43.74
N THR A 27 -15.87 17.62 44.71
CA THR A 27 -15.15 18.86 45.04
C THR A 27 -13.78 18.69 45.72
N LEU A 28 -13.05 19.83 45.79
CA LEU A 28 -12.06 20.34 46.78
C LEU A 28 -10.68 20.58 46.14
N ALA A 29 -10.22 21.82 45.92
CA ALA A 29 -9.88 22.93 46.84
C ALA A 29 -8.37 22.98 47.18
N ASP A 30 -7.80 24.12 46.80
CA ASP A 30 -6.90 25.00 47.56
C ASP A 30 -5.37 24.91 47.55
N ALA A 31 -4.81 26.14 47.61
CA ALA A 31 -3.46 26.59 48.03
C ALA A 31 -2.26 26.29 47.10
N SER A 32 -1.25 27.16 46.92
CA SER A 32 -0.92 28.53 47.36
C SER A 32 0.32 28.94 46.54
N GLU A 33 0.39 30.18 46.03
CA GLU A 33 1.39 31.21 46.34
C GLU A 33 2.82 30.73 46.70
N ASP A 34 3.82 31.20 45.94
CA ASP A 34 4.96 31.94 46.50
C ASP A 34 5.78 32.64 45.40
N GLU A 35 5.99 33.94 45.61
CA GLU A 35 6.91 34.82 44.88
C GLU A 35 8.36 34.62 45.35
N ALA A 36 9.34 34.84 44.46
CA ALA A 36 10.63 35.42 44.87
C ALA A 36 11.38 36.08 43.71
N SER A 37 11.85 37.28 44.03
CA SER A 37 12.53 38.32 43.26
C SER A 37 14.05 38.14 43.07
N GLY A 38 14.63 38.91 42.14
CA GLY A 38 16.01 39.43 42.15
C GLY A 38 16.89 38.87 41.02
N SER A 39 17.82 39.58 40.40
CA SER A 39 18.29 40.97 40.49
C SER A 39 19.27 41.21 39.31
N ASP A 40 19.48 42.47 38.96
CA ASP A 40 20.36 42.98 37.89
C ASP A 40 21.85 42.62 38.03
N GLY A 41 22.57 42.65 36.89
CA GLY A 41 24.03 42.59 36.80
C GLY A 41 24.54 42.81 35.38
N ASP A 42 25.08 44.00 35.14
CA ASP A 42 25.64 44.56 33.90
C ASP A 42 27.12 44.15 33.68
N ASP A 43 27.70 44.60 32.56
CA ASP A 43 29.12 44.70 32.14
C ASP A 43 29.66 43.71 31.07
N GLY A 44 29.77 44.23 29.83
CA GLY A 44 31.06 44.70 29.32
C GLY A 44 31.92 43.78 28.42
N GLY A 45 32.15 44.21 27.18
CA GLY A 45 33.47 44.11 26.51
C GLY A 45 33.66 43.07 25.39
N ALA A 46 33.83 43.55 24.15
CA ALA A 46 34.37 42.82 22.99
C ALA A 46 35.89 43.15 22.79
N PRO A 47 36.64 42.73 21.74
CA PRO A 47 36.38 41.77 20.64
C PRO A 47 37.60 40.85 20.26
N ALA A 48 37.43 40.08 19.17
CA ALA A 48 38.41 39.64 18.16
C ALA A 48 38.92 38.17 18.20
N GLY A 49 38.70 37.44 17.10
CA GLY A 49 39.42 36.20 16.79
C GLY A 49 38.79 35.27 15.73
N ALA A 50 39.00 35.60 14.45
CA ALA A 50 39.02 34.75 13.24
C ALA A 50 37.79 33.88 12.83
N PRO A 51 37.45 33.84 11.52
CA PRO A 51 36.35 33.02 11.01
C PRO A 51 36.78 31.55 10.81
N ALA A 52 36.16 30.64 11.54
CA ALA A 52 36.21 29.21 11.24
C ALA A 52 35.38 28.93 9.98
N LYS A 53 35.98 28.22 9.02
CA LYS A 53 35.33 27.68 7.82
C LYS A 53 34.08 26.88 8.22
N PRO A 54 32.93 27.00 7.53
CA PRO A 54 31.83 26.08 7.73
C PRO A 54 32.28 24.69 7.25
N ALA A 55 32.34 23.75 8.19
CA ALA A 55 32.46 22.34 7.87
C ALA A 55 31.25 21.93 7.02
N ALA A 56 31.52 21.39 5.84
CA ALA A 56 30.52 20.78 5.00
C ALA A 56 29.89 19.60 5.74
N VAL A 57 28.65 19.77 6.21
CA VAL A 57 27.83 18.65 6.70
C VAL A 57 27.20 17.99 5.48
N SER A 58 27.96 17.07 4.89
CA SER A 58 27.50 15.96 4.07
C SER A 58 27.95 14.72 4.84
N ARG A 59 27.10 13.75 5.20
CA ARG A 59 26.36 12.91 4.27
C ARG A 59 25.37 12.06 5.08
N ALA A 60 24.23 11.75 4.47
CA ALA A 60 23.12 10.97 5.01
C ALA A 60 23.56 9.78 5.89
N GLN A 61 23.05 9.74 7.12
CA GLN A 61 22.97 8.50 7.88
C GLN A 61 21.92 7.62 7.18
N ASN A 62 22.42 6.74 6.31
CA ASN A 62 21.68 5.57 5.88
C ASN A 62 21.36 4.75 7.12
N LEU A 63 20.11 4.30 7.23
CA LEU A 63 19.74 3.18 8.09
C LEU A 63 20.71 2.05 7.75
N ALA A 64 21.68 1.80 8.62
CA ALA A 64 22.65 0.74 8.45
C ALA A 64 21.90 -0.60 8.60
N ILE A 65 21.49 -1.17 7.47
CA ILE A 65 21.42 -2.61 7.34
C ILE A 65 22.87 -3.08 7.37
N PRO A 66 23.27 -4.02 8.24
CA PRO A 66 24.66 -4.43 8.37
C PRO A 66 25.23 -4.87 7.02
N GLU A 67 26.33 -4.25 6.58
CA GLU A 67 27.06 -4.64 5.37
C GLU A 67 27.63 -6.04 5.57
N VAL A 68 26.99 -7.03 4.93
CA VAL A 68 27.52 -8.39 4.89
C VAL A 68 28.38 -8.52 3.64
N GLY A 69 29.70 -8.43 3.81
CA GLY A 69 30.67 -8.71 2.75
C GLY A 69 30.65 -10.19 2.36
N HIS A 70 29.80 -10.56 1.39
CA HIS A 70 29.78 -11.91 0.83
C HIS A 70 30.45 -11.98 -0.54
N VAL A 71 31.53 -12.76 -0.60
CA VAL A 71 32.06 -13.32 -1.85
C VAL A 71 31.01 -14.26 -2.43
N VAL A 72 30.30 -13.83 -3.46
CA VAL A 72 29.26 -14.62 -4.14
C VAL A 72 29.96 -15.70 -4.97
N LYS A 73 30.11 -16.90 -4.40
CA LYS A 73 30.37 -18.10 -5.20
C LYS A 73 29.17 -18.32 -6.14
N PRO A 74 29.38 -18.80 -7.38
CA PRO A 74 28.27 -19.15 -8.27
C PRO A 74 27.40 -20.20 -7.57
N VAL A 75 26.20 -19.77 -7.16
CA VAL A 75 25.20 -20.64 -6.56
C VAL A 75 24.69 -21.55 -7.67
N PRO A 76 24.72 -22.89 -7.52
CA PRO A 76 24.13 -23.78 -8.49
C PRO A 76 22.67 -23.38 -8.76
N PRO A 77 22.16 -23.55 -9.99
CA PRO A 77 20.79 -23.17 -10.29
C PRO A 77 19.86 -23.88 -9.30
N PRO A 78 18.95 -23.15 -8.63
CA PRO A 78 18.02 -23.77 -7.71
C PRO A 78 17.24 -24.85 -8.46
N PRO A 79 16.94 -26.00 -7.81
CA PRO A 79 16.16 -27.05 -8.44
C PRO A 79 14.88 -26.45 -9.04
N VAL A 80 14.46 -26.98 -10.18
CA VAL A 80 13.19 -26.56 -10.81
C VAL A 80 12.08 -27.00 -9.87
N LEU A 81 11.64 -26.08 -9.06
CA LEU A 81 10.52 -26.31 -8.20
C LEU A 81 9.27 -26.22 -9.09
N LEU A 82 8.51 -27.31 -9.18
CA LEU A 82 7.16 -27.29 -9.74
C LEU A 82 6.17 -26.80 -8.68
N PRO A 83 5.00 -26.27 -9.07
CA PRO A 83 3.94 -25.98 -8.11
C PRO A 83 3.60 -27.27 -7.34
N PRO A 84 3.29 -27.19 -6.04
CA PRO A 84 2.85 -28.37 -5.31
C PRO A 84 1.64 -28.96 -6.02
N SER A 85 1.66 -30.28 -6.25
CA SER A 85 0.49 -30.99 -6.79
C SER A 85 -0.63 -30.94 -5.76
N ASP A 86 -1.87 -30.75 -6.22
CA ASP A 86 -3.02 -30.86 -5.33
C ASP A 86 -3.15 -32.30 -4.81
N ASP A 87 -2.72 -32.53 -3.57
CA ASP A 87 -2.82 -33.81 -2.88
C ASP A 87 -4.25 -34.13 -2.36
N GLY A 88 -5.23 -33.27 -2.66
CA GLY A 88 -6.64 -33.46 -2.30
C GLY A 88 -7.01 -33.11 -0.85
N ARG A 89 -6.06 -32.69 -0.01
CA ARG A 89 -6.38 -32.23 1.35
C ARG A 89 -7.26 -30.97 1.31
N PRO A 90 -8.25 -30.80 2.19
CA PRO A 90 -9.05 -29.57 2.18
C PRO A 90 -8.19 -28.36 2.57
N ALA A 91 -8.53 -27.19 2.04
CA ALA A 91 -7.98 -25.94 2.54
C ALA A 91 -8.42 -25.71 3.99
N GLN A 92 -7.53 -25.15 4.81
CA GLN A 92 -7.81 -24.80 6.19
C GLN A 92 -8.05 -23.29 6.32
N VAL A 93 -8.83 -22.91 7.34
CA VAL A 93 -9.02 -21.51 7.73
C VAL A 93 -8.80 -21.42 9.23
N TRP A 94 -7.71 -20.77 9.62
CA TRP A 94 -7.36 -20.49 11.01
C TRP A 94 -8.03 -19.20 11.49
N VAL A 95 -8.02 -18.17 10.65
CA VAL A 95 -8.58 -16.85 10.94
C VAL A 95 -9.85 -16.67 10.12
N LYS A 96 -11.02 -16.86 10.75
CA LYS A 96 -12.31 -16.77 10.07
C LYS A 96 -12.71 -15.35 9.71
N ASP A 97 -12.33 -14.39 10.56
CA ASP A 97 -12.59 -12.97 10.31
C ASP A 97 -11.59 -12.43 9.30
N THR A 98 -12.07 -12.07 8.11
CA THR A 98 -11.23 -11.55 7.03
C THR A 98 -10.59 -10.21 7.39
N THR A 99 -11.15 -9.44 8.33
CA THR A 99 -10.57 -8.18 8.81
C THR A 99 -9.32 -8.38 9.68
N LEU A 100 -9.07 -9.61 10.10
CA LEU A 100 -7.88 -10.04 10.84
C LEU A 100 -6.86 -10.77 9.96
N ARG A 101 -6.98 -10.70 8.63
CA ARG A 101 -6.04 -11.32 7.68
C ARG A 101 -5.05 -10.31 7.09
N GLY A 102 -4.53 -9.44 7.95
CA GLY A 102 -3.57 -8.40 7.59
C GLY A 102 -2.17 -8.93 7.37
N VAL A 103 -1.45 -8.27 6.47
CA VAL A 103 -0.02 -8.44 6.22
C VAL A 103 0.69 -7.21 6.74
N ARG A 104 1.62 -7.35 7.70
CA ARG A 104 2.45 -6.22 8.13
C ARG A 104 3.44 -5.83 7.05
N LEU A 105 3.77 -4.53 6.94
CA LEU A 105 4.82 -4.06 6.03
C LEU A 105 6.13 -4.82 6.26
N SER A 106 6.53 -4.97 7.53
CA SER A 106 7.73 -5.71 7.92
C SER A 106 7.74 -7.16 7.37
N SER A 107 6.62 -7.87 7.45
CA SER A 107 6.48 -9.23 6.90
C SER A 107 6.59 -9.25 5.37
N LEU A 108 5.94 -8.29 4.68
CA LEU A 108 6.02 -8.16 3.22
C LEU A 108 7.45 -7.90 2.74
N LEU A 109 8.16 -6.98 3.40
CA LEU A 109 9.54 -6.64 3.05
C LEU A 109 10.49 -7.80 3.36
N HIS A 110 10.33 -8.47 4.50
CA HIS A 110 11.13 -9.65 4.82
C HIS A 110 10.95 -10.76 3.77
N PHE A 111 9.70 -11.04 3.39
CA PHE A 111 9.38 -12.00 2.34
C PHE A 111 10.02 -11.64 0.99
N PHE A 112 9.98 -10.36 0.61
CA PHE A 112 10.62 -9.90 -0.61
C PHE A 112 12.15 -10.10 -0.54
N LEU A 113 12.78 -9.68 0.55
CA LEU A 113 14.23 -9.82 0.74
C LEU A 113 14.68 -11.28 0.70
N GLU A 114 13.91 -12.16 1.34
CA GLU A 114 14.22 -13.58 1.44
C GLU A 114 14.10 -14.31 0.09
N HIS A 115 13.04 -14.02 -0.69
CA HIS A 115 12.70 -14.84 -1.85
C HIS A 115 12.89 -14.15 -3.20
N CYS A 116 12.84 -12.81 -3.24
CA CYS A 116 12.81 -12.02 -4.46
C CYS A 116 14.14 -11.28 -4.70
N GLY A 117 14.83 -10.88 -3.64
CA GLY A 117 16.12 -10.18 -3.67
C GLY A 117 16.03 -8.80 -3.02
N GLU A 118 16.96 -7.92 -3.35
CA GLU A 118 16.99 -6.57 -2.77
C GLU A 118 16.04 -5.61 -3.50
N ILE A 119 15.30 -4.80 -2.74
CA ILE A 119 14.56 -3.66 -3.31
C ILE A 119 15.57 -2.56 -3.59
N VAL A 120 15.78 -2.28 -4.87
CA VAL A 120 16.63 -1.17 -5.30
C VAL A 120 15.76 0.04 -5.57
N TYR A 121 15.97 1.10 -4.80
CA TYR A 121 15.25 2.35 -5.00
C TYR A 121 15.93 3.22 -6.08
N GLU A 122 15.12 3.74 -7.00
CA GLU A 122 15.54 4.66 -8.07
C GLU A 122 16.02 6.05 -7.56
N ASP A 123 15.94 6.31 -6.26
CA ASP A 123 16.50 7.50 -5.61
C ASP A 123 17.95 7.32 -5.17
N THR A 124 18.51 6.11 -5.30
CA THR A 124 19.95 5.94 -5.23
C THR A 124 20.58 6.59 -6.46
N GLU A 125 21.64 7.40 -6.29
CA GLU A 125 22.35 8.10 -7.39
C GLU A 125 22.93 7.16 -8.47
N ARG A 126 22.73 5.85 -8.32
CA ARG A 126 23.15 4.83 -9.26
C ARG A 126 21.99 4.50 -10.18
N PHE A 127 22.21 4.61 -11.49
CA PHE A 127 21.38 3.96 -12.51
C PHE A 127 21.51 2.44 -12.35
N LEU A 128 20.80 1.90 -11.37
CA LEU A 128 20.64 0.47 -11.21
C LEU A 128 19.47 0.04 -12.10
N PRO A 129 19.48 -1.20 -12.64
CA PRO A 129 18.32 -1.72 -13.33
C PRO A 129 17.09 -1.55 -12.44
N LEU A 130 15.95 -1.20 -13.06
CA LEU A 130 14.61 -1.19 -12.45
C LEU A 130 14.47 -2.35 -11.48
N CYS A 131 13.80 -2.12 -10.34
CA CYS A 131 13.57 -3.07 -9.24
C CYS A 131 13.06 -4.43 -9.74
N GLN A 132 13.92 -5.23 -10.35
CA GLN A 132 13.60 -6.58 -10.75
C GLN A 132 13.86 -7.42 -9.53
N ALA A 133 12.83 -8.12 -9.08
CA ALA A 133 12.97 -9.22 -8.14
C ALA A 133 13.88 -10.29 -8.76
N THR A 134 15.19 -10.10 -8.76
CA THR A 134 16.15 -10.85 -9.59
C THR A 134 16.12 -12.35 -9.30
N SER A 135 15.81 -12.74 -8.07
CA SER A 135 15.60 -14.15 -7.71
C SER A 135 14.27 -14.66 -8.26
N LEU A 136 13.19 -13.89 -8.14
CA LEU A 136 11.89 -14.24 -8.73
C LEU A 136 11.94 -14.32 -10.26
N ALA A 137 12.61 -13.37 -10.92
CA ALA A 137 12.81 -13.36 -12.36
C ALA A 137 13.57 -14.62 -12.83
N ARG A 138 14.60 -15.04 -12.07
CA ARG A 138 15.30 -16.32 -12.32
C ARG A 138 14.36 -17.52 -12.15
N LEU A 139 13.52 -17.53 -11.12
CA LEU A 139 12.51 -18.59 -10.92
C LEU A 139 11.50 -18.63 -12.08
N CYS A 140 11.03 -17.48 -12.55
CA CYS A 140 10.12 -17.37 -13.69
C CYS A 140 10.77 -17.92 -14.96
N ASN A 141 12.01 -17.50 -15.26
CA ASN A 141 12.75 -17.98 -16.42
C ASN A 141 12.93 -19.51 -16.40
N ASN A 142 13.32 -20.06 -15.24
CA ASN A 142 13.47 -21.51 -15.08
C ASN A 142 12.13 -22.24 -15.28
N PHE A 143 11.04 -21.72 -14.71
CA PHE A 143 9.70 -22.28 -14.87
C PHE A 143 9.26 -22.27 -16.34
N ASN A 144 9.41 -21.13 -17.02
CA ASN A 144 8.99 -20.94 -18.41
C ASN A 144 9.76 -21.86 -19.35
N GLN A 145 11.07 -22.04 -19.14
CA GLN A 145 11.89 -22.95 -19.95
C GLN A 145 11.39 -24.39 -19.87
N VAL A 146 11.08 -24.88 -18.66
CA VAL A 146 10.63 -26.26 -18.43
C VAL A 146 9.20 -26.50 -18.92
N GLN A 147 8.35 -25.47 -18.90
CA GLN A 147 6.94 -25.57 -19.29
C GLN A 147 6.67 -25.29 -20.77
N THR A 148 7.72 -24.98 -21.57
CA THR A 148 7.56 -24.75 -23.01
C THR A 148 6.81 -25.92 -23.69
N GLY A 149 5.67 -25.61 -24.31
CA GLY A 149 4.85 -26.58 -25.07
C GLY A 149 3.64 -27.19 -24.34
N ARG A 150 3.39 -26.89 -23.06
CA ARG A 150 2.25 -27.47 -22.29
C ARG A 150 0.98 -26.61 -22.23
N GLY A 151 0.90 -25.52 -23.00
CA GLY A 151 -0.22 -24.58 -22.92
C GLY A 151 -0.30 -23.79 -21.61
N CYS A 152 0.75 -23.84 -20.78
CA CYS A 152 0.86 -23.02 -19.58
C CYS A 152 1.17 -21.57 -19.95
N ARG A 153 0.60 -20.63 -19.18
CA ARG A 153 0.89 -19.20 -19.31
C ARG A 153 2.33 -18.93 -18.88
N GLU A 154 3.02 -18.09 -19.64
CA GLU A 154 4.34 -17.57 -19.28
C GLU A 154 4.26 -16.72 -18.00
N LEU A 155 5.18 -16.95 -17.07
CA LEU A 155 5.28 -16.19 -15.84
C LEU A 155 6.25 -15.02 -15.99
N SER A 156 5.86 -13.87 -15.45
CA SER A 156 6.71 -12.69 -15.26
C SER A 156 6.86 -12.44 -13.76
N ALA A 157 7.82 -11.60 -13.34
CA ALA A 157 8.13 -11.34 -11.93
C ALA A 157 7.06 -10.47 -11.22
N ASN A 158 5.81 -10.91 -11.25
CA ASN A 158 4.62 -10.27 -10.71
C ASN A 158 3.93 -11.17 -9.66
N LEU A 159 2.82 -10.73 -9.08
CA LEU A 159 2.15 -11.50 -8.04
C LEU A 159 1.57 -12.83 -8.53
N TYR A 160 1.29 -13.03 -9.82
CA TYR A 160 0.94 -14.37 -10.32
C TYR A 160 2.09 -15.36 -10.11
N ALA A 161 3.33 -14.95 -10.40
CA ALA A 161 4.49 -15.79 -10.14
C ALA A 161 4.79 -15.95 -8.65
N VAL A 162 4.62 -14.89 -7.86
CA VAL A 162 4.78 -14.97 -6.40
C VAL A 162 3.78 -15.97 -5.81
N GLU A 163 2.52 -15.92 -6.22
CA GLU A 163 1.48 -16.84 -5.78
C GLU A 163 1.87 -18.29 -6.12
N GLN A 164 2.19 -18.53 -7.38
CA GLN A 164 2.37 -19.88 -7.90
C GLN A 164 3.69 -20.52 -7.45
N LEU A 165 4.77 -19.74 -7.39
CA LEU A 165 6.12 -20.24 -7.12
C LEU A 165 6.52 -20.12 -5.65
N LEU A 166 5.91 -19.21 -4.87
CA LEU A 166 6.31 -18.95 -3.50
C LEU A 166 5.17 -19.18 -2.50
N ILE A 167 4.07 -18.43 -2.60
CA ILE A 167 2.98 -18.46 -1.60
C ILE A 167 2.39 -19.86 -1.48
N ARG A 168 2.02 -20.50 -2.59
CA ARG A 168 1.49 -21.88 -2.55
C ARG A 168 2.47 -22.84 -1.88
N ARG A 169 3.77 -22.71 -2.09
CA ARG A 169 4.73 -23.63 -1.47
C ARG A 169 4.81 -23.44 0.03
N LEU A 170 4.96 -22.20 0.46
CA LEU A 170 5.09 -21.87 1.88
C LEU A 170 3.82 -22.21 2.66
N THR A 171 2.67 -22.24 2.00
CA THR A 171 1.39 -22.58 2.60
C THR A 171 0.92 -24.02 2.33
N ALA A 172 1.73 -24.86 1.66
CA ALA A 172 1.27 -26.19 1.21
C ALA A 172 0.99 -27.18 2.34
N ASP A 173 1.73 -27.10 3.43
CA ASP A 173 1.58 -28.05 4.55
C ASP A 173 0.25 -27.85 5.25
N GLU A 174 -0.16 -26.60 5.46
CA GLU A 174 -1.37 -26.23 6.21
C GLU A 174 -2.56 -25.84 5.31
N ARG A 175 -2.31 -25.50 4.04
CA ARG A 175 -3.31 -25.02 3.06
C ARG A 175 -4.13 -23.81 3.57
N ILE A 176 -3.43 -22.84 4.15
CA ILE A 176 -3.95 -21.57 4.68
C ILE A 176 -3.51 -20.39 3.80
N SER A 177 -3.97 -19.17 4.09
CA SER A 177 -3.43 -17.97 3.43
C SER A 177 -2.04 -17.59 3.97
N MET A 178 -1.30 -16.76 3.21
CA MET A 178 0.01 -16.28 3.66
C MET A 178 -0.10 -15.40 4.91
N SER A 179 -1.16 -14.60 5.00
CA SER A 179 -1.41 -13.77 6.20
C SER A 179 -1.66 -14.61 7.44
N GLU A 180 -2.31 -15.78 7.32
CA GLU A 180 -2.52 -16.70 8.44
C GLU A 180 -1.22 -17.40 8.85
N LEU A 181 -0.36 -17.73 7.88
CA LEU A 181 0.96 -18.29 8.16
C LEU A 181 1.82 -17.29 8.97
N TRP A 182 1.79 -16.00 8.62
CA TRP A 182 2.55 -14.96 9.32
C TRP A 182 1.91 -14.47 10.62
N GLY A 183 0.59 -14.30 10.63
CA GLY A 183 -0.17 -13.78 11.78
C GLY A 183 -0.56 -14.85 12.80
N GLY A 184 -0.40 -16.13 12.46
CA GLY A 184 -0.88 -17.24 13.26
C GLY A 184 -2.40 -17.25 13.40
N ARG A 185 -2.90 -18.01 14.38
CA ARG A 185 -4.34 -18.20 14.62
C ARG A 185 -5.06 -16.95 15.13
N SER A 186 -4.33 -15.99 15.70
CA SER A 186 -4.91 -14.73 16.18
C SER A 186 -5.13 -13.72 15.05
N GLY A 187 -4.43 -13.88 13.92
CA GLY A 187 -4.47 -12.93 12.82
C GLY A 187 -3.80 -11.58 13.14
N VAL A 188 -3.90 -10.67 12.19
CA VAL A 188 -3.44 -9.28 12.25
C VAL A 188 -4.57 -8.40 11.73
N GLN A 189 -5.06 -7.48 12.55
CA GLN A 189 -6.08 -6.51 12.13
C GLN A 189 -5.58 -5.66 10.98
N ILE A 190 -6.41 -5.46 9.95
CA ILE A 190 -6.11 -4.64 8.77
C ILE A 190 -6.39 -3.17 9.05
N ASN A 191 -5.44 -2.30 8.66
CA ASN A 191 -5.60 -0.84 8.73
C ASN A 191 -5.79 -0.19 7.36
N VAL A 192 -5.16 -0.77 6.33
CA VAL A 192 -5.14 -0.24 4.97
C VAL A 192 -5.52 -1.34 4.00
N PHE A 193 -6.44 -1.05 3.09
CA PHE A 193 -6.75 -1.95 1.98
C PHE A 193 -5.91 -1.57 0.77
N ILE A 194 -5.20 -2.52 0.16
CA ILE A 194 -4.47 -2.27 -1.10
C ILE A 194 -5.25 -2.85 -2.29
N SER A 195 -5.81 -1.96 -3.10
CA SER A 195 -6.33 -2.27 -4.43
C SER A 195 -5.16 -2.32 -5.41
N HIS A 196 -5.01 -3.41 -6.17
CA HIS A 196 -3.87 -3.54 -7.08
C HIS A 196 -4.07 -4.60 -8.17
N TRP A 197 -3.20 -4.57 -9.18
CA TRP A 197 -3.18 -5.57 -10.25
C TRP A 197 -2.07 -6.59 -10.06
N TRP A 198 -2.42 -7.87 -10.03
CA TRP A 198 -1.45 -8.96 -9.86
C TRP A 198 -0.38 -9.06 -10.94
N GLY A 199 -0.59 -8.46 -12.11
CA GLY A 199 0.37 -8.50 -13.21
C GLY A 199 1.43 -7.41 -13.16
N GLU A 200 1.32 -6.45 -12.23
CA GLU A 200 2.35 -5.45 -12.01
C GLU A 200 3.65 -6.09 -11.50
N ASP A 201 4.79 -5.45 -11.74
CA ASP A 201 6.06 -5.94 -11.22
C ASP A 201 6.03 -5.98 -9.68
N PHE A 202 6.39 -7.12 -9.09
CA PHE A 202 6.27 -7.31 -7.65
C PHE A 202 7.26 -6.43 -6.85
N GLY A 203 8.42 -6.10 -7.45
CA GLY A 203 9.37 -5.16 -6.89
C GLY A 203 8.80 -3.75 -6.84
N GLU A 204 8.18 -3.29 -7.93
CA GLU A 204 7.47 -2.00 -7.97
C GLU A 204 6.30 -1.98 -6.97
N PHE A 205 5.53 -3.07 -6.85
CA PHE A 205 4.48 -3.20 -5.83
C PHE A 205 5.03 -3.02 -4.41
N CYS A 206 6.04 -3.81 -4.01
CA CYS A 206 6.63 -3.69 -2.67
C CYS A 206 7.22 -2.30 -2.40
N GLN A 207 7.87 -1.70 -3.40
CA GLN A 207 8.43 -0.35 -3.31
C GLN A 207 7.33 0.71 -3.12
N SER A 208 6.24 0.62 -3.87
CA SER A 208 5.10 1.53 -3.77
C SER A 208 4.46 1.44 -2.37
N THR A 209 4.23 0.23 -1.86
CA THR A 209 3.67 0.00 -0.52
C THR A 209 4.59 0.50 0.59
N TYR A 210 5.91 0.31 0.44
CA TYR A 210 6.90 0.85 1.37
C TYR A 210 6.90 2.37 1.42
N ARG A 211 6.93 3.03 0.25
CA ARG A 211 6.93 4.49 0.15
C ARG A 211 5.64 5.10 0.70
N PHE A 212 4.49 4.53 0.33
CA PHE A 212 3.21 4.87 0.95
C PHE A 212 3.32 4.81 2.48
N SER A 213 3.80 3.69 3.01
CA SER A 213 3.86 3.47 4.46
C SER A 213 4.72 4.51 5.18
N LEU A 214 5.88 4.86 4.61
CA LEU A 214 6.75 5.90 5.17
C LEU A 214 6.08 7.28 5.16
N MET A 215 5.44 7.64 4.05
CA MET A 215 4.80 8.93 3.88
C MET A 215 3.58 9.06 4.79
N HIS A 216 2.73 8.03 4.84
CA HIS A 216 1.60 7.93 5.75
C HIS A 216 2.01 8.04 7.22
N ALA A 217 3.04 7.29 7.62
CA ALA A 217 3.60 7.36 8.97
C ALA A 217 4.13 8.77 9.27
N LYS A 218 4.81 9.42 8.31
CA LYS A 218 5.34 10.78 8.48
C LYS A 218 4.25 11.83 8.59
N ALA A 219 3.20 11.73 7.77
CA ALA A 219 2.06 12.64 7.81
C ALA A 219 1.34 12.59 9.16
N LYS A 220 1.15 11.38 9.72
CA LYS A 220 0.55 11.20 11.05
C LYS A 220 1.49 11.54 12.22
N ASN A 221 2.81 11.56 11.99
CA ASN A 221 3.82 11.79 13.04
C ASN A 221 4.88 12.81 12.59
N PRO A 222 4.52 14.08 12.32
CA PRO A 222 5.39 15.05 11.65
C PRO A 222 6.68 15.38 12.43
N PHE A 223 6.67 15.26 13.76
CA PHE A 223 7.80 15.55 14.64
C PHE A 223 8.69 14.35 14.92
N MET A 224 8.30 13.16 14.47
CA MET A 224 9.08 11.94 14.67
C MET A 224 10.29 11.92 13.74
N ASP A 225 11.41 11.42 14.26
CA ASP A 225 12.64 11.24 13.49
C ASP A 225 12.50 10.11 12.46
N ARG A 226 13.51 9.96 11.61
CA ARG A 226 13.46 8.99 10.52
C ARG A 226 13.32 7.54 11.01
N LEU A 227 13.96 7.20 12.14
CA LEU A 227 13.95 5.84 12.67
C LEU A 227 12.58 5.50 13.25
N GLY A 228 11.97 6.42 14.00
CA GLY A 228 10.61 6.27 14.49
C GLY A 228 9.60 6.14 13.36
N ILE A 229 9.71 6.95 12.30
CA ILE A 229 8.83 6.83 11.13
C ILE A 229 8.94 5.45 10.48
N ALA A 230 10.16 4.95 10.28
CA ALA A 230 10.37 3.62 9.74
C ALA A 230 9.77 2.52 10.65
N HIS A 231 9.87 2.68 11.96
CA HIS A 231 9.27 1.75 12.93
C HIS A 231 7.74 1.74 12.86
N VAL A 232 7.10 2.92 12.84
CA VAL A 232 5.65 3.04 12.70
C VAL A 232 5.18 2.46 11.37
N ALA A 233 5.86 2.81 10.26
CA ALA A 233 5.56 2.28 8.94
C ALA A 233 5.65 0.75 8.89
N ALA A 234 6.69 0.16 9.50
CA ALA A 234 6.89 -1.29 9.55
C ALA A 234 5.76 -2.06 10.27
N GLY A 235 5.03 -1.37 11.16
CA GLY A 235 3.88 -1.89 11.89
C GLY A 235 2.54 -1.79 11.15
N LEU A 236 2.44 -0.99 10.08
CA LEU A 236 1.22 -0.88 9.29
C LEU A 236 0.83 -2.24 8.70
N SER A 237 -0.46 -2.54 8.73
CA SER A 237 -1.03 -3.79 8.21
C SER A 237 -1.95 -3.54 7.03
N PHE A 238 -1.84 -4.43 6.05
CA PHE A 238 -2.47 -4.33 4.76
C PHE A 238 -3.35 -5.53 4.46
N TYR A 239 -4.49 -5.30 3.83
CA TYR A 239 -5.12 -6.32 3.02
C TYR A 239 -4.48 -6.33 1.64
N ILE A 240 -3.91 -7.47 1.25
CA ILE A 240 -3.32 -7.68 -0.08
C ILE A 240 -3.90 -8.99 -0.59
N CYS A 241 -4.77 -8.94 -1.60
CA CYS A 241 -5.64 -10.07 -1.93
C CYS A 241 -4.90 -11.38 -2.26
N ALA A 242 -3.70 -11.33 -2.85
CA ALA A 242 -2.88 -12.52 -3.10
C ALA A 242 -2.33 -13.18 -1.81
N LEU A 243 -2.13 -12.39 -0.75
CA LEU A 243 -1.53 -12.84 0.52
C LEU A 243 -2.59 -13.11 1.60
N SER A 244 -3.66 -12.31 1.62
CA SER A 244 -4.73 -12.34 2.62
C SER A 244 -5.78 -13.40 2.33
N ASN A 245 -6.11 -13.65 1.06
CA ASN A 245 -7.08 -14.69 0.69
C ASN A 245 -6.41 -16.07 0.69
N ASN A 246 -7.16 -17.09 1.08
CA ASN A 246 -6.68 -18.46 0.98
C ASN A 246 -6.67 -18.93 -0.49
N GLN A 247 -5.48 -18.94 -1.09
CA GLN A 247 -5.28 -19.32 -2.48
C GLN A 247 -5.59 -20.80 -2.76
N TRP A 248 -5.69 -21.64 -1.73
CA TRP A 248 -6.08 -23.04 -1.84
C TRP A 248 -7.59 -23.24 -2.05
N ASN A 249 -8.41 -22.24 -1.73
CA ASN A 249 -9.86 -22.32 -1.90
C ASN A 249 -10.49 -20.95 -2.17
N LEU A 250 -10.02 -20.26 -3.21
CA LEU A 250 -10.54 -18.95 -3.58
C LEU A 250 -12.05 -18.94 -3.81
N LYS A 251 -12.62 -20.00 -4.37
CA LYS A 251 -14.07 -20.07 -4.60
C LYS A 251 -14.86 -19.94 -3.30
N ALA A 252 -14.46 -20.64 -2.24
CA ALA A 252 -15.13 -20.51 -0.94
C ALA A 252 -14.83 -19.17 -0.27
N GLU A 253 -13.64 -18.61 -0.48
CA GLU A 253 -13.28 -17.28 0.02
C GLU A 253 -14.19 -16.18 -0.52
N MET A 254 -14.56 -16.25 -1.82
CA MET A 254 -15.38 -15.23 -2.46
C MET A 254 -16.85 -15.22 -2.02
N GLY A 255 -17.35 -16.31 -1.45
CA GLY A 255 -18.76 -16.47 -1.08
C GLY A 255 -19.70 -16.65 -2.28
N GLU A 256 -21.00 -16.59 -2.02
CA GLU A 256 -22.06 -16.68 -3.03
C GLU A 256 -22.46 -15.30 -3.58
N CYS A 257 -22.23 -14.23 -2.82
CA CYS A 257 -22.49 -12.85 -3.22
C CYS A 257 -21.33 -11.92 -2.87
N ILE A 258 -21.31 -10.73 -3.47
CA ILE A 258 -20.20 -9.78 -3.32
C ILE A 258 -20.03 -9.31 -1.87
N GLU A 259 -21.12 -9.22 -1.10
CA GLU A 259 -21.12 -8.86 0.32
C GLU A 259 -20.40 -9.89 1.21
N GLU A 260 -20.34 -11.14 0.76
CA GLU A 260 -19.62 -12.20 1.45
C GLU A 260 -18.12 -12.19 1.14
N SER A 261 -17.71 -11.51 0.06
CA SER A 261 -16.32 -11.48 -0.36
C SER A 261 -15.43 -10.78 0.68
N PRO A 262 -14.14 -11.15 0.78
CA PRO A 262 -13.22 -10.49 1.69
C PRO A 262 -13.02 -9.02 1.32
N PHE A 263 -13.12 -8.69 0.03
CA PHE A 263 -13.05 -7.33 -0.50
C PHE A 263 -14.09 -6.41 0.15
N TYR A 264 -15.36 -6.83 0.09
CA TYR A 264 -16.46 -6.08 0.68
C TYR A 264 -16.32 -5.95 2.20
N LYS A 265 -16.03 -7.08 2.86
CA LYS A 265 -15.93 -7.13 4.33
C LYS A 265 -14.80 -6.24 4.86
N VAL A 266 -13.64 -6.26 4.21
CA VAL A 266 -12.49 -5.49 4.67
C VAL A 266 -12.67 -4.00 4.39
N ILE A 267 -13.17 -3.59 3.22
CA ILE A 267 -13.43 -2.16 2.93
C ILE A 267 -14.53 -1.61 3.85
N SER A 268 -15.56 -2.41 4.16
CA SER A 268 -16.64 -2.01 5.07
C SER A 268 -16.20 -1.92 6.54
N ALA A 269 -15.09 -2.56 6.92
CA ALA A 269 -14.69 -2.65 8.32
C ALA A 269 -14.37 -1.25 8.89
N GLU A 270 -14.75 -1.02 10.14
CA GLU A 270 -14.42 0.22 10.87
C GLU A 270 -12.90 0.39 11.03
N THR A 271 -12.14 -0.70 10.99
CA THR A 271 -10.69 -0.69 11.18
C THR A 271 -9.92 -0.30 9.91
N THR A 272 -10.58 -0.36 8.76
CA THR A 272 -10.01 0.01 7.46
C THR A 272 -10.44 1.42 7.15
N ASP A 273 -9.58 2.40 7.43
CA ASP A 273 -9.93 3.81 7.20
C ASP A 273 -9.58 4.28 5.79
N LEU A 274 -8.69 3.54 5.12
CA LEU A 274 -8.03 3.98 3.91
C LEU A 274 -7.90 2.84 2.89
N VAL A 275 -8.24 3.17 1.66
CA VAL A 275 -8.03 2.34 0.47
C VAL A 275 -6.95 2.99 -0.40
N VAL A 276 -5.88 2.24 -0.63
CA VAL A 276 -4.75 2.63 -1.45
C VAL A 276 -4.81 1.84 -2.74
N MET A 277 -4.90 2.52 -3.88
CA MET A 277 -4.78 1.86 -5.17
C MET A 277 -3.38 2.00 -5.72
N ASN A 278 -2.64 0.90 -5.75
CA ASN A 278 -1.35 0.84 -6.41
C ASN A 278 -1.55 0.79 -7.93
N VAL A 279 -0.96 1.76 -8.64
CA VAL A 279 -1.00 1.87 -10.10
C VAL A 279 0.40 1.74 -10.69
N ASP A 280 0.49 0.91 -11.73
CA ASP A 280 1.67 0.80 -12.58
C ASP A 280 1.71 1.96 -13.59
N GLN A 281 2.72 1.95 -14.46
CA GLN A 281 2.89 2.98 -15.50
C GLN A 281 1.72 3.06 -16.49
N SER A 282 0.87 2.03 -16.58
CA SER A 282 -0.30 2.03 -17.48
C SER A 282 -1.61 2.20 -16.71
N ALA A 283 -1.54 2.46 -15.41
CA ALA A 283 -2.66 2.41 -14.47
C ALA A 283 -3.56 1.18 -14.68
N THR A 284 -2.96 0.01 -14.93
CA THR A 284 -3.67 -1.21 -15.32
C THR A 284 -4.71 -1.67 -14.29
N ALA A 285 -4.50 -1.35 -13.01
CA ALA A 285 -5.49 -1.58 -11.96
C ALA A 285 -6.85 -0.95 -12.30
N LEU A 286 -6.87 0.27 -12.84
CA LEU A 286 -8.09 0.99 -13.22
C LEU A 286 -8.83 0.35 -14.40
N LEU A 287 -8.15 -0.50 -15.17
CA LEU A 287 -8.73 -1.26 -16.27
C LEU A 287 -9.29 -2.61 -15.82
N ARG A 288 -9.34 -2.88 -14.51
CA ARG A 288 -9.87 -4.11 -13.95
C ARG A 288 -11.18 -3.88 -13.22
N ALA A 289 -12.17 -4.72 -13.53
CA ALA A 289 -13.50 -4.61 -12.95
C ALA A 289 -13.44 -4.67 -11.42
N TRP A 290 -12.70 -5.63 -10.85
CA TRP A 290 -12.54 -5.75 -9.39
C TRP A 290 -11.92 -4.52 -8.72
N CYS A 291 -10.86 -3.93 -9.30
CA CYS A 291 -10.27 -2.71 -8.75
C CYS A 291 -11.20 -1.49 -8.92
N GLY A 292 -11.94 -1.44 -10.02
CA GLY A 292 -12.99 -0.43 -10.22
C GLY A 292 -14.14 -0.58 -9.22
N PHE A 293 -14.52 -1.82 -8.88
CA PHE A 293 -15.48 -2.09 -7.81
C PHE A 293 -14.96 -1.65 -6.45
N GLU A 294 -13.70 -1.95 -6.12
CA GLU A 294 -13.07 -1.51 -4.87
C GLU A 294 -13.10 0.01 -4.76
N PHE A 295 -12.75 0.73 -5.84
CA PHE A 295 -12.87 2.19 -5.92
C PHE A 295 -14.32 2.67 -5.70
N TYR A 296 -15.28 2.15 -6.46
CA TYR A 296 -16.71 2.45 -6.29
C TYR A 296 -17.15 2.28 -4.84
N PHE A 297 -16.83 1.11 -4.27
CA PHE A 297 -17.34 0.72 -2.98
C PHE A 297 -16.72 1.55 -1.86
N THR A 298 -15.44 1.89 -1.98
CA THR A 298 -14.74 2.84 -1.10
C THR A 298 -15.51 4.16 -0.96
N HIS A 299 -16.02 4.69 -2.08
CA HIS A 299 -16.80 5.94 -2.08
C HIS A 299 -18.18 5.75 -1.45
N VAL A 300 -18.85 4.64 -1.75
CA VAL A 300 -20.17 4.32 -1.17
C VAL A 300 -20.10 4.23 0.35
N VAL A 301 -19.04 3.63 0.91
CA VAL A 301 -18.87 3.50 2.36
C VAL A 301 -18.13 4.68 3.00
N GLY A 302 -17.80 5.73 2.23
CA GLY A 302 -17.20 6.97 2.74
C GLY A 302 -15.79 6.80 3.30
N LYS A 303 -15.00 5.89 2.73
CA LYS A 303 -13.59 5.66 3.12
C LYS A 303 -12.65 6.58 2.36
N GLU A 304 -11.49 6.87 2.95
CA GLU A 304 -10.45 7.62 2.26
C GLU A 304 -9.91 6.79 1.08
N PHE A 305 -9.69 7.43 -0.06
CA PHE A 305 -9.11 6.80 -1.25
C PHE A 305 -7.89 7.58 -1.72
N LEU A 306 -6.81 6.87 -2.06
CA LEU A 306 -5.67 7.48 -2.73
C LEU A 306 -5.07 6.60 -3.83
N LEU A 307 -4.55 7.27 -4.85
CA LEU A 307 -3.74 6.65 -5.89
C LEU A 307 -2.28 6.64 -5.43
N ASN A 308 -1.67 5.47 -5.44
CA ASN A 308 -0.29 5.27 -5.05
C ASN A 308 0.51 4.73 -6.24
N THR A 309 1.69 5.29 -6.40
CA THR A 309 2.61 4.94 -7.49
C THR A 309 3.86 4.32 -6.90
N LYS A 310 4.78 3.85 -7.75
CA LYS A 310 6.11 3.47 -7.26
C LYS A 310 6.85 4.61 -6.55
N PHE A 311 6.47 5.88 -6.71
CA PHE A 311 7.06 7.03 -6.02
C PHE A 311 6.35 7.40 -4.72
N GLY A 312 5.25 6.73 -4.36
CA GLY A 312 4.39 7.09 -3.24
C GLY A 312 3.04 7.67 -3.69
N PRO A 313 2.24 8.19 -2.74
CA PRO A 313 0.91 8.74 -2.99
C PRO A 313 0.98 9.89 -3.98
N LEU A 314 0.18 9.83 -5.05
CA LEU A 314 0.22 10.79 -6.16
C LEU A 314 -0.02 12.23 -5.67
N GLN A 315 -0.91 12.41 -4.69
CA GLN A 315 -1.28 13.70 -4.10
C GLN A 315 -0.16 14.33 -3.26
N GLU A 316 0.81 13.54 -2.80
CA GLU A 316 1.92 13.99 -1.96
C GLU A 316 3.22 14.15 -2.75
N LEU A 317 3.25 13.75 -4.02
CA LEU A 317 4.45 13.84 -4.84
C LEU A 317 4.81 15.30 -5.11
N ARG A 318 6.09 15.62 -4.88
CA ARG A 318 6.67 16.91 -5.24
C ARG A 318 7.48 16.75 -6.52
N PRO A 319 7.32 17.63 -7.53
CA PRO A 319 8.09 17.58 -8.78
C PRO A 319 9.50 18.16 -8.58
N ASP A 320 10.19 17.77 -7.52
CA ASP A 320 11.56 18.20 -7.24
C ASP A 320 12.59 17.48 -8.13
N ARG A 321 12.20 16.33 -8.70
CA ARG A 321 12.96 15.55 -9.66
C ARG A 321 12.23 15.46 -10.99
N LYS A 322 12.96 15.68 -12.09
CA LYS A 322 12.43 15.59 -13.46
C LYS A 322 11.71 14.26 -13.75
N ILE A 323 12.21 13.14 -13.20
CA ILE A 323 11.58 11.83 -13.40
C ILE A 323 10.20 11.77 -12.76
N VAL A 324 10.03 12.37 -11.57
CA VAL A 324 8.75 12.42 -10.86
C VAL A 324 7.78 13.34 -11.60
N GLU A 325 8.25 14.50 -12.08
CA GLU A 325 7.45 15.43 -12.88
C GLU A 325 6.89 14.76 -14.16
N VAL A 326 7.74 14.06 -14.91
CA VAL A 326 7.32 13.31 -16.11
C VAL A 326 6.30 12.24 -15.75
N TRP A 327 6.50 11.53 -14.64
CA TRP A 327 5.60 10.48 -14.20
C TRP A 327 4.22 11.03 -13.78
N ILE A 328 4.20 12.15 -13.04
CA ILE A 328 2.97 12.84 -12.66
C ILE A 328 2.21 13.26 -13.92
N LYS A 329 2.88 13.91 -14.87
CA LYS A 329 2.24 14.33 -16.12
C LYS A 329 1.64 13.15 -16.89
N HIS A 330 2.42 12.08 -17.04
CA HIS A 330 1.99 10.84 -17.68
C HIS A 330 0.77 10.22 -16.98
N MET A 331 0.75 10.18 -15.65
CA MET A 331 -0.40 9.70 -14.90
C MET A 331 -1.65 10.55 -15.12
N PHE A 332 -1.53 11.88 -15.16
CA PHE A 332 -2.68 12.72 -15.50
C PHE A 332 -3.22 12.44 -16.90
N GLU A 333 -2.35 12.21 -17.89
CA GLU A 333 -2.77 11.83 -19.25
C GLU A 333 -3.50 10.47 -19.23
N VAL A 334 -2.98 9.46 -18.53
CA VAL A 334 -3.62 8.14 -18.41
C VAL A 334 -4.96 8.22 -17.67
N LEU A 335 -5.05 9.00 -16.60
CA LEU A 335 -6.28 9.14 -15.81
C LEU A 335 -7.39 9.87 -16.58
N GLN A 336 -7.04 10.83 -17.44
CA GLN A 336 -8.02 11.52 -18.30
C GLN A 336 -8.71 10.59 -19.31
N ASP A 337 -8.00 9.55 -19.76
CA ASP A 337 -8.53 8.57 -20.73
C ASP A 337 -9.23 7.38 -20.04
N MET A 338 -9.21 7.33 -18.71
CA MET A 338 -9.72 6.22 -17.94
C MET A 338 -11.24 6.17 -18.00
N ASP A 339 -11.78 4.97 -18.19
CA ASP A 339 -13.23 4.73 -18.22
C ASP A 339 -13.54 3.36 -17.62
N ILE A 340 -14.21 3.35 -16.47
CA ILE A 340 -14.55 2.12 -15.76
C ILE A 340 -15.46 1.19 -16.56
N ARG A 341 -16.19 1.70 -17.56
CA ARG A 341 -17.00 0.87 -18.47
C ARG A 341 -16.14 -0.05 -19.34
N LYS A 342 -14.88 0.35 -19.58
CA LYS A 342 -13.90 -0.43 -20.36
C LYS A 342 -13.12 -1.42 -19.48
N ALA A 343 -13.40 -1.46 -18.18
CA ALA A 343 -12.75 -2.37 -17.26
C ALA A 343 -13.06 -3.83 -17.62
N ARG A 344 -12.12 -4.73 -17.33
CA ARG A 344 -12.17 -6.14 -17.70
C ARG A 344 -12.08 -7.04 -16.47
N ALA A 345 -12.70 -8.21 -16.55
CA ALA A 345 -12.55 -9.28 -15.58
C ALA A 345 -12.11 -10.58 -16.27
N SER A 346 -11.49 -11.48 -15.51
CA SER A 346 -11.16 -12.82 -16.02
C SER A 346 -12.40 -13.70 -16.18
N GLN A 347 -13.48 -13.40 -15.44
CA GLN A 347 -14.75 -14.10 -15.50
C GLN A 347 -15.83 -13.11 -15.96
N GLN A 348 -16.67 -13.52 -16.90
CA GLN A 348 -17.72 -12.65 -17.44
C GLN A 348 -18.80 -12.35 -16.38
N ASP A 349 -19.16 -13.35 -15.58
CA ASP A 349 -20.15 -13.20 -14.50
C ASP A 349 -19.72 -12.14 -13.47
N ASP A 350 -18.43 -12.10 -13.10
CA ASP A 350 -17.86 -11.06 -12.23
C ASP A 350 -18.03 -9.67 -12.87
N LEU A 351 -17.74 -9.55 -14.17
CA LEU A 351 -17.83 -8.28 -14.89
C LEU A 351 -19.27 -7.75 -14.88
N GLU A 352 -20.24 -8.61 -15.19
CA GLU A 352 -21.66 -8.24 -15.24
C GLU A 352 -22.19 -7.86 -13.86
N MET A 353 -21.86 -8.65 -12.82
CA MET A 353 -22.20 -8.34 -11.43
C MET A 353 -21.65 -6.98 -11.01
N ILE A 354 -20.37 -6.71 -11.30
CA ILE A 354 -19.70 -5.46 -10.92
C ILE A 354 -20.28 -4.28 -11.68
N GLN A 355 -20.46 -4.40 -13.00
CA GLN A 355 -21.04 -3.34 -13.82
C GLN A 355 -22.45 -2.97 -13.34
N HIS A 356 -23.28 -3.97 -13.03
CA HIS A 356 -24.61 -3.73 -12.47
C HIS A 356 -24.56 -2.95 -11.16
N ARG A 357 -23.58 -3.23 -10.27
CA ARG A 357 -23.40 -2.46 -9.04
C ARG A 357 -22.90 -1.04 -9.31
N VAL A 358 -21.93 -0.88 -10.19
CA VAL A 358 -21.41 0.44 -10.58
C VAL A 358 -22.52 1.31 -11.19
N ASP A 359 -23.45 0.74 -11.96
CA ASP A 359 -24.58 1.47 -12.55
C ASP A 359 -25.53 2.07 -11.49
N THR A 360 -25.52 1.56 -10.26
CA THR A 360 -26.30 2.12 -9.14
C THR A 360 -25.62 3.29 -8.44
N PHE A 361 -24.40 3.66 -8.84
CA PHE A 361 -23.69 4.79 -8.26
C PHE A 361 -24.44 6.12 -8.48
N GLU A 362 -24.56 6.91 -7.42
CA GLU A 362 -25.07 8.27 -7.47
C GLU A 362 -23.94 9.22 -7.09
N GLY A 363 -23.62 10.16 -7.99
CA GLY A 363 -22.58 11.14 -7.73
C GLY A 363 -22.88 12.03 -6.53
N GLN A 364 -21.84 12.67 -6.00
CA GLN A 364 -21.93 13.57 -4.85
C GLN A 364 -21.27 14.91 -5.19
N GLY A 365 -21.61 15.96 -4.44
CA GLY A 365 -21.04 17.30 -4.62
C GLY A 365 -21.31 17.87 -6.01
N ASP A 366 -20.25 18.28 -6.70
CA ASP A 366 -20.30 18.89 -8.04
C ASP A 366 -20.77 17.90 -9.14
N TYR A 367 -20.88 16.61 -8.82
CA TYR A 367 -21.30 15.55 -9.75
C TYR A 367 -22.63 14.90 -9.36
N ALA A 368 -23.44 15.53 -8.51
CA ALA A 368 -24.70 14.97 -8.01
C ALA A 368 -25.74 14.64 -9.10
N ASP A 369 -25.63 15.25 -10.28
CA ASP A 369 -26.47 14.96 -11.45
C ASP A 369 -25.98 13.77 -12.28
N GLN A 370 -24.79 13.26 -11.98
CA GLN A 370 -24.19 12.13 -12.70
C GLN A 370 -24.46 10.81 -11.97
N ARG A 371 -24.66 9.77 -12.78
CA ARG A 371 -24.99 8.42 -12.30
C ARG A 371 -24.12 7.36 -12.93
N GLY A 372 -24.07 6.22 -12.28
CA GLY A 372 -23.38 5.03 -12.73
C GLY A 372 -21.89 5.27 -12.99
N ALA A 373 -21.38 4.62 -14.02
CA ALA A 373 -19.99 4.76 -14.43
C ALA A 373 -19.59 6.20 -14.84
N SER A 374 -20.51 7.00 -15.39
CA SER A 374 -20.19 8.38 -15.78
C SER A 374 -19.85 9.24 -14.57
N GLY A 375 -20.66 9.17 -13.51
CA GLY A 375 -20.39 9.90 -12.27
C GLY A 375 -19.12 9.42 -11.58
N LEU A 376 -18.89 8.11 -11.57
CA LEU A 376 -17.70 7.52 -10.98
C LEU A 376 -16.40 7.93 -11.72
N ASN A 377 -16.45 8.01 -13.05
CA ASN A 377 -15.32 8.47 -13.86
C ASN A 377 -14.94 9.93 -13.60
N GLN A 378 -15.84 10.79 -13.10
CA GLN A 378 -15.52 12.18 -12.77
C GLN A 378 -14.83 12.36 -11.41
N ILE A 379 -14.79 11.32 -10.58
CA ILE A 379 -14.12 11.37 -9.28
C ILE A 379 -12.60 11.21 -9.45
N PHE A 380 -12.15 10.51 -10.49
CA PHE A 380 -10.75 10.46 -10.90
C PHE A 380 -10.28 11.81 -11.42
#